data_AF-A0A812V5M8-F1
#
_entry.id   AF-A0A812V5M8-F1
#
_cell.length_a   1.000
_cell.length_b   1.000
_cell.length_c   1.000
_cell.angle_alpha   90.00
_cell.angle_beta   90.00
_cell.angle_gamma   90.00
#
_symmetry.space_group_name_H-M   'P 1'
#
loop_
_entity.id
_entity.type
_entity.pdbx_description
1 polymer ?
#
loop_
_entity_poly.entity_id
_entity_poly.type
_entity_poly.pdbx_seq_one_letter_code
_entity_poly.pdbx_strand_id
1 'polypeptide(L)'
;MIAGGVSYLPGAIPALFSFRMKLRNHEVLLQQMAEFDVTAAACTDPADRDAVEHHVRELFRDSNSPLAADTQRGTLDDAEALPGQDLHGDPLDRFNAYVRATLRESMMAQIGDELYLPWRLCLTASLPMTLYSTVSVLGCDNEPCAESAQMQGYRSTAQYMFTQGCFWLLTLLISYPVVFPILLRMLKRVLTYGDGPVQLLLGILCCCLAYGHCTMCISWVVASLTCFMQSYSPTLLLIFLLVLVVQVVQVTWLFSPNARGTQKQPSGRSVLRQVQYDVVQEGGSSGLESSSSSGLESCGLLDCS
;
A
#
# COMPACT_ATOMS: atom_id res chain seq x y z
N MET A 1 22.73 5.01 -21.16
CA MET A 1 22.19 4.68 -19.81
C MET A 1 22.58 5.72 -18.75
N ILE A 2 23.86 6.11 -18.61
CA ILE A 2 24.30 7.07 -17.57
C ILE A 2 23.63 8.45 -17.68
N ALA A 3 23.48 9.01 -18.89
CA ALA A 3 22.87 10.33 -19.09
C ALA A 3 21.37 10.37 -18.67
N GLY A 4 20.65 9.26 -18.83
CA GLY A 4 19.24 9.16 -18.42
C GLY A 4 19.07 9.00 -16.91
N GLY A 5 20.06 8.48 -16.19
CA GLY A 5 19.99 8.37 -14.72
C GLY A 5 20.03 9.74 -14.02
N VAL A 6 20.84 10.66 -14.54
CA VAL A 6 21.04 11.99 -13.97
C VAL A 6 19.76 12.83 -14.03
N SER A 7 18.95 12.68 -15.09
CA SER A 7 17.66 13.38 -15.21
C SER A 7 16.64 13.00 -14.13
N TYR A 8 16.81 11.86 -13.45
CA TYR A 8 15.92 11.43 -12.36
C TYR A 8 16.35 11.91 -10.98
N LEU A 9 17.53 12.51 -10.83
CA LEU A 9 18.02 12.98 -9.53
C LEU A 9 17.05 13.93 -8.80
N PRO A 10 16.42 14.92 -9.46
CA PRO A 10 15.46 15.80 -8.79
C PRO A 10 14.28 15.05 -8.19
N GLY A 11 13.81 14.00 -8.86
CA GLY A 11 12.70 13.16 -8.36
C GLY A 11 13.15 12.10 -7.33
N ALA A 12 14.42 11.68 -7.38
CA ALA A 12 14.98 10.68 -6.48
C ALA A 12 15.04 11.17 -5.02
N ILE A 13 15.36 12.44 -4.79
CA ILE A 13 15.52 12.99 -3.43
C ILE A 13 14.18 12.95 -2.66
N PRO A 14 13.06 13.53 -3.14
CA PRO A 14 11.78 13.45 -2.44
C PRO A 14 11.30 12.02 -2.26
N ALA A 15 11.48 11.17 -3.29
CA ALA A 15 11.13 9.76 -3.20
C ALA A 15 11.89 9.06 -2.08
N LEU A 16 13.20 9.29 -1.97
CA LEU A 16 14.02 8.72 -0.89
C LEU A 16 13.47 9.10 0.48
N PHE A 17 13.25 10.40 0.74
CA PHE A 17 12.73 10.84 2.04
C PHE A 17 11.34 10.27 2.33
N SER A 18 10.43 10.30 1.37
CA SER A 18 9.07 9.76 1.52
C SER A 18 9.07 8.27 1.84
N PHE A 19 9.84 7.45 1.09
CA PHE A 19 9.92 6.02 1.33
C PHE A 19 10.67 5.66 2.61
N ARG A 20 11.70 6.43 2.99
CA ARG A 20 12.36 6.26 4.30
C ARG A 20 11.41 6.56 5.46
N MET A 21 10.66 7.66 5.36
CA MET A 21 9.67 8.04 6.37
C MET A 21 8.56 6.99 6.45
N LYS A 22 8.06 6.49 5.31
CA LYS A 22 7.10 5.38 5.30
C LYS A 22 7.63 4.16 6.03
N LEU A 23 8.83 3.67 5.69
CA LEU A 23 9.41 2.48 6.30
C LEU A 23 9.57 2.66 7.81
N ARG A 24 10.19 3.76 8.24
CA ARG A 24 10.40 4.06 9.67
C ARG A 24 9.09 4.19 10.43
N ASN A 25 8.14 4.95 9.93
CA ASN A 25 6.87 5.19 10.63
C ASN A 25 6.05 3.90 10.73
N HIS A 26 6.08 3.05 9.71
CA HIS A 26 5.37 1.78 9.72
C HIS A 26 6.02 0.79 10.70
N GLU A 27 7.36 0.72 10.75
CA GLU A 27 8.10 -0.09 11.72
C GLU A 27 7.79 0.36 13.16
N VAL A 28 7.87 1.67 13.43
CA VAL A 28 7.55 2.25 14.75
C VAL A 28 6.10 1.95 15.14
N LEU A 29 5.15 2.11 14.23
CA LEU A 29 3.74 1.80 14.48
C LEU A 29 3.56 0.32 14.88
N LEU A 30 4.17 -0.61 14.12
CA LEU A 30 4.06 -2.04 14.42
C LEU A 30 4.75 -2.41 15.74
N GLN A 31 5.86 -1.76 16.07
CA GLN A 31 6.55 -1.96 17.35
C GLN A 31 5.70 -1.41 18.51
N GLN A 32 5.15 -0.21 18.38
CA GLN A 32 4.27 0.39 19.38
C GLN A 32 3.04 -0.47 19.64
N MET A 33 2.45 -1.08 18.61
CA MET A 33 1.34 -2.03 18.79
C MET A 33 1.78 -3.31 19.52
N ALA A 34 2.98 -3.81 19.24
CA ALA A 34 3.52 -5.01 19.87
C ALA A 34 3.84 -4.80 21.37
N GLU A 35 4.30 -3.61 21.72
CA GLU A 35 4.67 -3.21 23.08
C GLU A 35 3.55 -2.44 23.79
N PHE A 36 2.39 -2.28 23.14
CA PHE A 36 1.30 -1.44 23.64
C PHE A 36 0.86 -1.86 25.03
N ASP A 37 0.82 -0.91 25.96
CA ASP A 37 0.27 -1.12 27.30
C ASP A 37 -0.48 0.13 27.75
N VAL A 38 -1.80 -0.01 27.92
CA VAL A 38 -2.67 1.07 28.36
C VAL A 38 -2.27 1.61 29.75
N THR A 39 -1.72 0.75 30.62
CA THR A 39 -1.30 1.15 31.98
C THR A 39 0.05 1.89 31.98
N ALA A 40 0.83 1.75 30.91
CA ALA A 40 2.08 2.49 30.75
C ALA A 40 1.90 3.76 29.90
N ALA A 41 0.67 4.03 29.42
CA ALA A 41 0.40 5.19 28.58
C ALA A 41 0.65 6.50 29.35
N ALA A 42 1.49 7.37 28.77
CA ALA A 42 1.71 8.71 29.28
C ALA A 42 0.61 9.64 28.74
N CYS A 43 -0.43 9.88 29.55
CA CYS A 43 -1.44 10.90 29.27
C CYS A 43 -0.90 12.29 29.62
N THR A 44 -1.29 13.33 28.87
CA THR A 44 -0.93 14.71 29.18
C THR A 44 -1.50 15.14 30.53
N ASP A 45 -2.73 14.73 30.84
CA ASP A 45 -3.34 14.89 32.16
C ASP A 45 -3.47 13.50 32.84
N PRO A 46 -3.00 13.32 34.08
CA PRO A 46 -3.21 12.07 34.82
C PRO A 46 -4.70 11.73 35.04
N ALA A 47 -5.61 12.71 35.08
CA ALA A 47 -7.04 12.44 35.19
C ALA A 47 -7.62 11.72 33.96
N ASP A 48 -7.09 12.02 32.76
CA ASP A 48 -7.50 11.36 31.52
C ASP A 48 -7.14 9.88 31.54
N ARG A 49 -6.03 9.52 32.19
CA ARG A 49 -5.61 8.13 32.32
C ARG A 49 -6.66 7.31 33.07
N ASP A 50 -7.13 7.79 34.21
CA ASP A 50 -8.15 7.10 35.00
C ASP A 50 -9.46 6.95 34.21
N ALA A 51 -9.84 7.97 33.44
CA ALA A 51 -11.01 7.94 32.58
C ALA A 51 -10.88 6.90 31.45
N VAL A 52 -9.72 6.84 30.77
CA VAL A 52 -9.45 5.84 29.72
C VAL A 52 -9.42 4.44 30.31
N GLU A 53 -8.71 4.21 31.42
CA GLU A 53 -8.67 2.90 32.07
C GLU A 53 -10.06 2.47 32.55
N HIS A 54 -10.87 3.39 33.09
CA HIS A 54 -12.27 3.09 33.45
C HIS A 54 -13.08 2.67 32.24
N HIS A 55 -12.99 3.41 31.13
CA HIS A 55 -13.73 3.09 29.91
C HIS A 55 -13.30 1.75 29.29
N VAL A 56 -12.01 1.44 29.27
CA VAL A 56 -11.50 0.13 28.83
C VAL A 56 -12.00 -0.98 29.76
N ARG A 57 -11.97 -0.76 31.09
CA ARG A 57 -12.51 -1.74 32.05
C ARG A 57 -13.99 -2.00 31.81
N GLU A 58 -14.77 -0.95 31.56
CA GLU A 58 -16.21 -1.04 31.27
C GLU A 58 -16.48 -1.81 29.97
N LEU A 59 -15.80 -1.44 28.87
CA LEU A 59 -15.96 -2.09 27.56
C LEU A 59 -15.60 -3.58 27.60
N PHE A 60 -14.57 -3.94 28.38
CA PHE A 60 -14.13 -5.34 28.52
C PHE A 60 -14.76 -6.06 29.73
N ARG A 61 -15.56 -5.39 30.57
CA ARG A 61 -16.14 -5.97 31.79
C ARG A 61 -17.03 -7.16 31.46
N ASP A 62 -17.87 -6.97 30.46
CA ASP A 62 -18.95 -7.88 30.11
C ASP A 62 -18.62 -8.73 28.88
N SER A 63 -17.36 -8.77 28.40
CA SER A 63 -16.97 -9.64 27.28
C SER A 63 -17.06 -11.15 27.57
N ASN A 64 -17.50 -11.53 28.77
CA ASN A 64 -17.99 -12.88 29.09
C ASN A 64 -19.47 -13.10 28.69
N SER A 65 -20.10 -12.10 28.08
CA SER A 65 -21.46 -12.15 27.53
C SER A 65 -21.50 -13.11 26.32
N PRO A 66 -22.54 -13.95 26.18
CA PRO A 66 -22.62 -15.06 25.24
C PRO A 66 -22.43 -14.74 23.74
N LEU A 67 -22.29 -13.47 23.33
CA LEU A 67 -21.90 -13.10 21.96
C LEU A 67 -20.43 -13.46 21.62
N ALA A 68 -19.54 -13.50 22.61
CA ALA A 68 -18.19 -14.05 22.42
C ALA A 68 -18.22 -15.58 22.16
N ALA A 69 -19.20 -16.28 22.75
CA ALA A 69 -19.40 -17.71 22.53
C ALA A 69 -19.99 -18.03 21.15
N ASP A 70 -20.85 -17.16 20.59
CA ASP A 70 -21.38 -17.34 19.23
C ASP A 70 -20.36 -17.02 18.12
N THR A 71 -19.33 -16.24 18.42
CA THR A 71 -18.16 -16.09 17.53
C THR A 71 -17.35 -17.39 17.44
N GLN A 72 -17.42 -18.25 18.47
CA GLN A 72 -16.74 -19.54 18.53
C GLN A 72 -17.63 -20.72 18.08
N ARG A 73 -18.96 -20.59 18.07
CA ARG A 73 -19.89 -21.70 17.80
C ARG A 73 -20.16 -21.97 16.31
N GLY A 74 -19.69 -21.11 15.40
CA GLY A 74 -19.93 -21.22 13.96
C GLY A 74 -18.95 -22.09 13.16
N THR A 75 -17.80 -22.47 13.74
CA THR A 75 -16.75 -23.26 13.05
C THR A 75 -15.91 -24.06 14.04
N LEU A 76 -16.50 -25.11 14.62
CA LEU A 76 -15.78 -26.25 15.21
C LEU A 76 -16.07 -27.43 14.26
N ASP A 77 -15.09 -27.90 13.49
CA ASP A 77 -14.21 -28.96 14.00
C ASP A 77 -12.70 -28.66 14.07
N ASP A 78 -12.18 -27.48 13.67
CA ASP A 78 -10.71 -27.27 13.59
C ASP A 78 -10.19 -25.95 14.20
N ALA A 79 -10.99 -25.20 14.97
CA ALA A 79 -10.52 -23.97 15.62
C ALA A 79 -9.72 -24.30 16.89
N GLU A 80 -8.43 -24.57 16.70
CA GLU A 80 -7.40 -24.61 17.73
C GLU A 80 -7.52 -23.36 18.61
N ALA A 81 -7.90 -23.54 19.88
CA ALA A 81 -7.99 -22.47 20.86
C ALA A 81 -6.65 -21.73 20.89
N LEU A 82 -6.63 -20.43 20.61
CA LEU A 82 -5.45 -19.58 20.71
C LEU A 82 -4.81 -19.82 22.10
N PRO A 83 -3.58 -20.37 22.15
CA PRO A 83 -3.00 -20.78 23.42
C PRO A 83 -2.67 -19.55 24.27
N GLY A 84 -3.34 -19.41 25.41
CA GLY A 84 -2.95 -18.47 26.47
C GLY A 84 -3.96 -17.39 26.86
N GLN A 85 -5.20 -17.40 26.35
CA GLN A 85 -6.19 -16.41 26.76
C GLN A 85 -6.93 -16.86 28.03
N ASP A 86 -6.34 -16.60 29.20
CA ASP A 86 -7.03 -16.75 30.49
C ASP A 86 -8.22 -15.80 30.53
N LEU A 87 -9.44 -16.34 30.36
CA LEU A 87 -10.70 -15.57 30.39
C LEU A 87 -10.96 -14.86 31.73
N HIS A 88 -10.16 -15.12 32.76
CA HIS A 88 -10.27 -14.54 34.10
C HIS A 88 -9.26 -13.42 34.40
N GLY A 89 -8.48 -12.96 33.41
CA GLY A 89 -7.54 -11.84 33.57
C GLY A 89 -8.20 -10.46 33.71
N ASP A 90 -7.44 -9.49 34.23
CA ASP A 90 -7.84 -8.08 34.35
C ASP A 90 -8.36 -7.56 32.99
N PRO A 91 -9.51 -6.87 32.92
CA PRO A 91 -9.99 -6.22 31.69
C PRO A 91 -8.92 -5.44 30.91
N LEU A 92 -7.99 -4.77 31.61
CA LEU A 92 -6.89 -4.03 30.96
C LEU A 92 -5.89 -4.96 30.27
N ASP A 93 -5.54 -6.09 30.88
CA ASP A 93 -4.68 -7.10 30.27
C ASP A 93 -5.32 -7.71 29.01
N ARG A 94 -6.64 -7.93 29.05
CA ARG A 94 -7.40 -8.42 27.88
C ARG A 94 -7.40 -7.41 26.74
N PHE A 95 -7.56 -6.12 27.03
CA PHE A 95 -7.43 -5.07 26.03
C PHE A 95 -6.01 -4.99 25.46
N ASN A 96 -4.99 -5.01 26.30
CA ASN A 96 -3.59 -5.03 25.88
C ASN A 96 -3.30 -6.22 24.96
N ALA A 97 -3.75 -7.43 25.33
CA ALA A 97 -3.61 -8.62 24.49
C ALA A 97 -4.35 -8.48 23.15
N TYR A 98 -5.57 -7.91 23.17
CA TYR A 98 -6.33 -7.62 21.96
C TYR A 98 -5.58 -6.67 21.01
N VAL A 99 -5.01 -5.58 21.54
CA VAL A 99 -4.25 -4.61 20.72
C VAL A 99 -2.99 -5.25 20.14
N ARG A 100 -2.21 -5.95 20.97
CA ARG A 100 -0.94 -6.58 20.58
C ARG A 100 -1.10 -7.69 19.53
N ALA A 101 -2.20 -8.44 19.60
CA ALA A 101 -2.48 -9.55 18.69
C ALA A 101 -3.53 -9.18 17.64
N THR A 102 -4.81 -9.10 18.02
CA THR A 102 -5.93 -9.01 17.09
C THR A 102 -5.92 -7.72 16.26
N LEU A 103 -5.74 -6.56 16.90
CA LEU A 103 -5.71 -5.29 16.19
C LEU A 103 -4.50 -5.19 15.27
N ARG A 104 -3.32 -5.65 15.74
CA ARG A 104 -2.09 -5.71 14.96
C ARG A 104 -2.24 -6.60 13.73
N GLU A 105 -2.78 -7.82 13.90
CA GLU A 105 -3.05 -8.74 12.79
C GLU A 105 -4.05 -8.14 11.80
N SER A 106 -5.10 -7.46 12.28
CA SER A 106 -6.07 -6.76 11.43
C SER A 106 -5.41 -5.61 10.65
N MET A 107 -4.55 -4.82 11.30
CA MET A 107 -3.77 -3.77 10.61
C MET A 107 -2.83 -4.37 9.57
N MET A 108 -2.09 -5.43 9.88
CA MET A 108 -1.21 -6.11 8.92
C MET A 108 -2.02 -6.75 7.77
N ALA A 109 -3.23 -7.23 8.04
CA ALA A 109 -4.14 -7.77 7.03
C ALA A 109 -4.65 -6.69 6.06
N GLN A 110 -4.96 -5.49 6.56
CA GLN A 110 -5.54 -4.40 5.78
C GLN A 110 -4.47 -3.54 5.09
N ILE A 111 -3.44 -3.13 5.83
CA ILE A 111 -2.39 -2.22 5.36
C ILE A 111 -1.28 -3.01 4.67
N GLY A 112 -1.03 -4.25 5.09
CA GLY A 112 0.09 -5.07 4.64
C GLY A 112 1.36 -4.84 5.46
N ASP A 113 2.41 -5.59 5.10
CA ASP A 113 3.78 -5.37 5.61
C ASP A 113 4.34 -4.02 5.12
N GLU A 114 5.41 -3.54 5.74
CA GLU A 114 6.06 -2.26 5.42
C GLU A 114 6.50 -2.16 3.94
N LEU A 115 6.82 -3.30 3.32
CA LEU A 115 7.19 -3.44 1.92
C LEU A 115 5.99 -3.53 0.97
N TYR A 116 4.79 -3.76 1.50
CA TYR A 116 3.60 -3.90 0.69
C TYR A 116 3.10 -2.53 0.21
N LEU A 117 2.79 -2.47 -1.07
CA LEU A 117 1.91 -1.46 -1.63
C LEU A 117 0.82 -2.14 -2.43
N PRO A 118 -0.45 -1.77 -2.22
CA PRO A 118 -1.50 -2.21 -3.12
C PRO A 118 -1.27 -1.61 -4.51
N TRP A 119 -1.41 -2.42 -5.55
CA TRP A 119 -1.24 -2.01 -6.95
C TRP A 119 -2.06 -0.74 -7.29
N ARG A 120 -3.27 -0.64 -6.75
CA ARG A 120 -4.15 0.53 -6.94
C ARG A 120 -3.52 1.83 -6.45
N LEU A 121 -2.82 1.81 -5.31
CA LEU A 121 -2.14 2.98 -4.78
C LEU A 121 -0.96 3.36 -5.67
N CYS A 122 -0.18 2.39 -6.15
CA CYS A 122 0.89 2.64 -7.11
C CYS A 122 0.36 3.26 -8.40
N LEU A 123 -0.75 2.73 -8.93
CA LEU A 123 -1.39 3.26 -10.14
C LEU A 123 -1.86 4.71 -9.93
N THR A 124 -2.55 5.00 -8.82
CA THR A 124 -2.99 6.37 -8.49
C THR A 124 -1.81 7.32 -8.33
N ALA A 125 -0.71 6.89 -7.69
CA ALA A 125 0.50 7.69 -7.55
C ALA A 125 1.18 8.00 -8.90
N SER A 126 1.00 7.14 -9.91
CA SER A 126 1.51 7.34 -11.27
C SER A 126 0.57 8.16 -12.18
N LEU A 127 -0.65 8.45 -11.73
CA LEU A 127 -1.67 9.13 -12.53
C LEU A 127 -1.26 10.53 -12.99
N PRO A 128 -0.62 11.40 -12.17
CA PRO A 128 -0.19 12.72 -12.63
C PRO A 128 0.79 12.67 -13.81
N MET A 129 1.77 11.75 -13.75
CA MET A 129 2.73 11.54 -14.83
C MET A 129 2.03 11.04 -16.10
N THR A 130 1.02 10.20 -15.93
CA THR A 130 0.22 9.66 -17.04
C THR A 130 -0.62 10.73 -17.73
N LEU A 131 -1.31 11.57 -16.95
CA LEU A 131 -2.08 12.69 -17.50
C LEU A 131 -1.17 13.65 -18.26
N TYR A 132 0.02 13.95 -17.72
CA TYR A 132 1.01 14.73 -18.44
C TYR A 132 1.41 14.09 -19.78
N SER A 133 1.67 12.78 -19.78
CA SER A 133 2.00 12.04 -21.00
C SER A 133 0.89 11.99 -22.05
N THR A 134 -0.39 12.01 -21.64
CA THR A 134 -1.49 12.08 -22.62
C THR A 134 -1.46 13.36 -23.45
N VAL A 135 -1.00 14.47 -22.87
CA VAL A 135 -0.80 15.73 -23.60
C VAL A 135 0.29 15.56 -24.67
N SER A 136 1.40 14.88 -24.35
CA SER A 136 2.46 14.59 -25.31
C SER A 136 1.98 13.71 -26.47
N VAL A 137 1.17 12.68 -26.18
CA VAL A 137 0.61 11.78 -27.20
C VAL A 137 -0.34 12.52 -28.14
N LEU A 138 -1.32 13.23 -27.56
CA LEU A 138 -2.33 13.96 -28.33
C LEU A 138 -1.72 15.15 -29.08
N GLY A 139 -0.65 15.72 -28.54
CA GLY A 139 0.10 16.80 -29.15
C GLY A 139 1.12 16.35 -30.19
N CYS A 140 1.29 15.05 -30.44
CA CYS A 140 2.26 14.50 -31.42
C CYS A 140 3.66 15.13 -31.28
N ASP A 141 4.17 15.17 -30.05
CA ASP A 141 5.48 15.78 -29.73
C ASP A 141 5.60 17.28 -30.12
N ASN A 142 4.47 17.99 -30.16
CA ASN A 142 4.31 19.38 -30.58
C ASN A 142 4.53 19.63 -32.09
N GLU A 143 4.45 18.58 -32.89
CA GLU A 143 4.51 18.65 -34.35
C GLU A 143 3.19 18.18 -34.98
N PRO A 144 2.94 18.50 -36.27
CA PRO A 144 1.84 17.92 -36.99
C PRO A 144 1.93 16.39 -36.98
N CYS A 145 0.88 15.71 -36.50
CA CYS A 145 0.87 14.26 -36.33
C CYS A 145 1.19 13.45 -37.60
N ALA A 146 0.96 14.01 -38.78
CA ALA A 146 1.35 13.39 -40.05
C ALA A 146 2.87 13.37 -40.22
N GLU A 147 3.57 14.45 -39.85
CA GLU A 147 5.03 14.57 -39.94
C GLU A 147 5.70 13.66 -38.91
N SER A 148 5.24 13.68 -37.65
CA SER A 148 5.80 12.79 -36.61
C SER A 148 5.60 11.31 -36.95
N ALA A 149 4.43 10.94 -37.49
CA ALA A 149 4.17 9.59 -37.96
C ALA A 149 5.12 9.18 -39.10
N GLN A 150 5.35 10.07 -40.07
CA GLN A 150 6.26 9.83 -41.18
C GLN A 150 7.71 9.73 -40.72
N MET A 151 8.17 10.60 -39.82
CA MET A 151 9.52 10.57 -39.26
C MET A 151 9.80 9.29 -38.48
N GLN A 152 8.79 8.78 -37.76
CA GLN A 152 8.88 7.49 -37.08
C GLN A 152 8.58 6.30 -38.01
N GLY A 153 8.46 6.49 -39.32
CA GLY A 153 8.33 5.40 -40.30
C GLY A 153 6.96 4.69 -40.31
N TYR A 154 5.92 5.28 -39.74
CA TYR A 154 4.56 4.73 -39.81
C TYR A 154 3.91 5.03 -41.16
N ARG A 155 3.04 4.11 -41.63
CA ARG A 155 2.34 4.25 -42.92
C ARG A 155 1.15 5.20 -42.86
N SER A 156 0.61 5.44 -41.67
CA SER A 156 -0.53 6.33 -41.46
C SER A 156 -0.52 6.94 -40.06
N THR A 157 -1.09 8.13 -39.92
CA THR A 157 -1.26 8.80 -38.62
C THR A 157 -2.12 7.99 -37.65
N ALA A 158 -3.15 7.29 -38.15
CA ALA A 158 -3.99 6.44 -37.31
C ALA A 158 -3.20 5.29 -36.68
N GLN A 159 -2.31 4.65 -37.45
CA GLN A 159 -1.42 3.60 -36.95
C GLN A 159 -0.46 4.13 -35.88
N TYR A 160 0.11 5.32 -36.10
CA TYR A 160 0.96 6.01 -35.12
C TYR A 160 0.21 6.27 -33.81
N MET A 161 -0.96 6.92 -33.89
CA MET A 161 -1.79 7.25 -32.72
C MET A 161 -2.21 6.00 -31.95
N PHE A 162 -2.61 4.94 -32.66
CA PHE A 162 -2.95 3.66 -32.04
C PHE A 162 -1.75 3.05 -31.31
N THR A 163 -0.58 3.05 -31.95
CA THR A 163 0.65 2.49 -31.36
C THR A 163 1.05 3.26 -30.10
N GLN A 164 0.99 4.60 -30.14
CA GLN A 164 1.27 5.45 -28.98
C GLN A 164 0.24 5.22 -27.86
N GLY A 165 -1.05 5.17 -28.18
CA GLY A 165 -2.10 4.87 -27.20
C GLY A 165 -1.89 3.52 -26.50
N CYS A 166 -1.61 2.47 -27.26
CA CYS A 166 -1.29 1.15 -26.72
C CYS A 166 -0.02 1.17 -25.86
N PHE A 167 1.05 1.82 -26.33
CA PHE A 167 2.29 1.96 -25.58
C PHE A 167 2.08 2.60 -24.20
N TRP A 168 1.39 3.74 -24.16
CA TRP A 168 1.15 4.47 -22.91
C TRP A 168 0.22 3.70 -21.97
N LEU A 169 -0.80 3.02 -22.49
CA LEU A 169 -1.67 2.17 -21.70
C LEU A 169 -0.90 1.00 -21.05
N LEU A 170 -0.02 0.34 -21.82
CA LEU A 170 0.82 -0.75 -21.29
C LEU A 170 1.80 -0.23 -20.24
N THR A 171 2.44 0.91 -20.49
CA THR A 171 3.35 1.55 -19.54
C THR A 171 2.66 1.92 -18.24
N LEU A 172 1.43 2.46 -18.33
CA LEU A 172 0.61 2.82 -17.19
C LEU A 172 0.22 1.61 -16.33
N LEU A 173 -0.26 0.54 -16.96
CA LEU A 173 -0.81 -0.59 -16.23
C LEU A 173 0.26 -1.53 -15.68
N ILE A 174 1.40 -1.62 -16.37
CA ILE A 174 2.42 -2.63 -16.13
C ILE A 174 3.71 -2.00 -15.58
N SER A 175 4.33 -1.08 -16.32
CA SER A 175 5.68 -0.59 -16.00
C SER A 175 5.74 0.39 -14.83
N TYR A 176 4.84 1.38 -14.78
CA TYR A 176 4.90 2.41 -13.73
C TYR A 176 4.61 1.90 -12.31
N PRO A 177 3.61 1.02 -12.09
CA PRO A 177 3.32 0.54 -10.74
C PRO A 177 4.48 -0.26 -10.11
N VAL A 178 5.39 -0.79 -10.92
CA VAL A 178 6.54 -1.60 -10.50
C VAL A 178 7.64 -0.79 -9.81
N VAL A 179 7.75 0.51 -10.09
CA VAL A 179 8.86 1.35 -9.60
C VAL A 179 8.89 1.42 -8.07
N PHE A 180 7.76 1.77 -7.45
CA PHE A 180 7.65 1.95 -6.01
C PHE A 180 7.96 0.68 -5.20
N PRO A 181 7.39 -0.50 -5.51
CA PRO A 181 7.70 -1.74 -4.81
C PRO A 181 9.15 -2.22 -5.00
N ILE A 182 9.79 -1.95 -6.15
CA ILE A 182 11.24 -2.19 -6.31
C ILE A 182 12.03 -1.25 -5.40
N LEU A 183 11.71 0.04 -5.46
CA LEU A 183 12.39 1.07 -4.71
C LEU A 183 12.35 0.81 -3.19
N LEU A 184 11.19 0.44 -2.65
CA LEU A 184 11.05 0.11 -1.23
C LEU A 184 11.86 -1.11 -0.81
N ARG A 185 11.86 -2.17 -1.61
CA ARG A 185 12.67 -3.37 -1.32
C ARG A 185 14.17 -3.06 -1.34
N MET A 186 14.62 -2.28 -2.31
CA MET A 186 16.01 -1.84 -2.38
C MET A 186 16.36 -0.95 -1.19
N LEU A 187 15.51 0.03 -0.88
CA LEU A 187 15.74 0.98 0.20
C LEU A 187 15.75 0.30 1.56
N LYS A 188 14.83 -0.62 1.87
CA LYS A 188 14.86 -1.42 3.11
C LYS A 188 16.23 -2.10 3.30
N ARG A 189 16.77 -2.72 2.25
CA ARG A 189 18.12 -3.33 2.30
C ARG A 189 19.21 -2.30 2.53
N VAL A 190 19.09 -1.09 1.99
CA VAL A 190 20.05 -0.02 2.26
C VAL A 190 19.98 0.43 3.72
N LEU A 191 18.77 0.54 4.27
CA LEU A 191 18.57 0.99 5.64
C LEU A 191 19.17 0.03 6.67
N THR A 192 19.25 -1.27 6.37
CA THR A 192 19.89 -2.25 7.27
C THR A 192 21.41 -2.10 7.44
N TYR A 193 22.08 -1.30 6.60
CA TYR A 193 23.53 -1.07 6.71
C TYR A 193 23.92 0.00 7.76
N GLY A 194 22.96 0.56 8.48
CA GLY A 194 23.17 1.57 9.53
C GLY A 194 22.90 3.00 9.07
N ASP A 195 23.13 3.96 9.96
CA ASP A 195 22.83 5.38 9.73
C ASP A 195 24.05 6.17 9.25
N GLY A 196 23.81 7.16 8.37
CA GLY A 196 24.82 8.14 7.99
C GLY A 196 24.86 8.52 6.50
N PRO A 197 25.92 9.23 6.06
CA PRO A 197 26.03 9.75 4.70
C PRO A 197 26.16 8.64 3.64
N VAL A 198 26.77 7.50 3.99
CA VAL A 198 26.89 6.34 3.09
C VAL A 198 25.52 5.75 2.76
N GLN A 199 24.64 5.65 3.76
CA GLN A 199 23.27 5.17 3.59
C GLN A 199 22.44 6.15 2.73
N LEU A 200 22.65 7.46 2.87
CA LEU A 200 22.03 8.46 2.01
C LEU A 200 22.49 8.30 0.55
N LEU A 201 23.80 8.19 0.32
CA LEU A 201 24.37 8.01 -1.02
C LEU A 201 23.90 6.72 -1.67
N LEU A 202 23.88 5.61 -0.92
CA LEU A 202 23.38 4.32 -1.39
C LEU A 202 21.87 4.37 -1.66
N GLY A 203 21.11 5.12 -0.85
CA GLY A 203 19.68 5.36 -1.06
C GLY A 203 19.40 6.12 -2.36
N ILE A 204 20.17 7.17 -2.65
CA ILE A 204 20.09 7.92 -3.92
C ILE A 204 20.44 7.00 -5.09
N LEU A 205 21.51 6.20 -4.96
CA LEU A 205 21.90 5.23 -5.99
C LEU A 205 20.79 4.21 -6.24
N CYS A 206 20.15 3.68 -5.18
CA CYS A 206 19.01 2.77 -5.31
C CYS A 206 17.82 3.40 -6.00
N CYS A 207 17.53 4.69 -5.75
CA CYS A 207 16.52 5.42 -6.50
C CYS A 207 16.86 5.47 -7.99
N CYS A 208 18.09 5.88 -8.33
CA CYS A 208 18.54 5.94 -9.73
C CYS A 208 18.48 4.57 -10.42
N LEU A 209 18.85 3.50 -9.74
CA LEU A 209 18.77 2.13 -10.26
C LEU A 209 17.32 1.67 -10.46
N ALA A 210 16.41 1.98 -9.54
CA ALA A 210 14.98 1.65 -9.67
C ALA A 210 14.33 2.38 -10.86
N TYR A 211 14.59 3.69 -11.00
CA TYR A 211 14.13 4.46 -12.17
C TYR A 211 14.79 3.97 -13.47
N GLY A 212 16.09 3.67 -13.43
CA GLY A 212 16.82 3.06 -14.54
C GLY A 212 16.19 1.74 -14.99
N HIS A 213 15.85 0.85 -14.05
CA HIS A 213 15.14 -0.38 -14.36
C HIS A 213 13.79 -0.10 -15.02
N CYS A 214 12.99 0.84 -14.48
CA CYS A 214 11.70 1.20 -15.07
C CYS A 214 11.83 1.67 -16.51
N THR A 215 12.78 2.58 -16.76
CA THR A 215 13.02 3.09 -18.12
C THR A 215 13.44 1.96 -19.07
N MET A 216 14.26 1.01 -18.65
CA MET A 216 14.59 -0.16 -19.45
C MET A 216 13.36 -1.00 -19.80
N CYS A 217 12.46 -1.24 -18.83
CA CYS A 217 11.21 -1.96 -19.08
C CYS A 217 10.32 -1.24 -20.09
N ILE A 218 10.15 0.06 -19.93
CA ILE A 218 9.41 0.92 -20.86
C ILE A 218 10.05 0.86 -22.25
N SER A 219 11.37 1.00 -22.37
CA SER A 219 12.08 0.95 -23.64
C SER A 219 11.90 -0.39 -24.35
N TRP A 220 11.90 -1.52 -23.64
CA TRP A 220 11.64 -2.83 -24.24
C TRP A 220 10.22 -2.95 -24.78
N VAL A 221 9.22 -2.45 -24.04
CA VAL A 221 7.83 -2.43 -24.50
C VAL A 221 7.68 -1.53 -25.74
N VAL A 222 8.25 -0.32 -25.72
CA VAL A 222 8.24 0.60 -26.89
C VAL A 222 8.90 -0.06 -28.09
N ALA A 223 10.14 -0.54 -27.94
CA ALA A 223 10.93 -1.03 -29.06
C ALA A 223 10.25 -2.25 -29.71
N SER A 224 9.79 -3.21 -28.90
CA SER A 224 9.11 -4.40 -29.41
C SER A 224 7.77 -4.08 -30.05
N LEU A 225 6.96 -3.19 -29.47
CA LEU A 225 5.68 -2.77 -30.04
C LEU A 225 5.86 -2.00 -31.36
N THR A 226 6.77 -1.02 -31.39
CA THR A 226 7.06 -0.23 -32.59
C THR A 226 7.57 -1.10 -33.73
N CYS A 227 8.51 -2.01 -33.48
CA CYS A 227 9.01 -2.96 -34.49
C CYS A 227 7.88 -3.84 -35.05
N PHE A 228 7.01 -4.38 -34.18
CA PHE A 228 5.86 -5.19 -34.59
C PHE A 228 4.87 -4.40 -35.45
N MET A 229 4.58 -3.15 -35.08
CA MET A 229 3.63 -2.31 -35.81
C MET A 229 4.19 -1.86 -37.17
N GLN A 230 5.46 -1.50 -37.26
CA GLN A 230 6.08 -1.07 -38.52
C GLN A 230 6.25 -2.20 -39.53
N SER A 231 6.64 -3.39 -39.07
CA SER A 231 6.90 -4.55 -39.90
C SER A 231 6.14 -5.75 -39.34
N TYR A 232 4.91 -5.96 -39.79
CA TYR A 232 4.14 -7.11 -39.35
C TYR A 232 4.85 -8.42 -39.71
N SER A 233 5.34 -9.13 -38.69
CA SER A 233 5.98 -10.43 -38.80
C SER A 233 5.60 -11.28 -37.57
N PRO A 234 5.31 -12.58 -37.74
CA PRO A 234 5.00 -13.46 -36.61
C PRO A 234 6.15 -13.56 -35.60
N THR A 235 7.40 -13.42 -36.03
CA THR A 235 8.57 -13.43 -35.14
C THR A 235 8.60 -12.19 -34.23
N LEU A 236 8.31 -11.01 -34.77
CA LEU A 236 8.26 -9.76 -34.01
C LEU A 236 7.09 -9.75 -33.02
N LEU A 237 5.94 -10.33 -33.41
CA LEU A 237 4.82 -10.55 -32.51
C LEU A 237 5.22 -11.45 -31.33
N LEU A 238 5.93 -12.55 -31.59
CA LEU A 238 6.39 -13.47 -30.54
C LEU A 238 7.36 -12.78 -29.57
N ILE A 239 8.28 -11.94 -30.07
CA ILE A 239 9.19 -11.15 -29.23
C ILE A 239 8.40 -10.17 -28.35
N PHE A 240 7.43 -9.44 -28.92
CA PHE A 240 6.57 -8.53 -28.17
C PHE A 240 5.78 -9.25 -27.07
N LEU A 241 5.17 -10.39 -27.39
CA LEU A 241 4.45 -11.21 -26.42
C LEU A 241 5.37 -11.73 -25.30
N LEU A 242 6.59 -12.14 -25.62
CA LEU A 242 7.58 -12.55 -24.62
C LEU A 242 7.92 -11.40 -23.67
N VAL A 243 8.17 -10.20 -24.19
CA VAL A 243 8.42 -9.00 -23.37
C VAL A 243 7.23 -8.73 -22.45
N LEU A 244 6.00 -8.77 -22.97
CA LEU A 244 4.80 -8.60 -22.15
C LEU A 244 4.65 -9.66 -21.07
N VAL A 245 4.89 -10.93 -21.39
CA VAL A 245 4.82 -12.03 -20.41
C VAL A 245 5.83 -11.81 -19.30
N VAL A 246 7.08 -11.45 -19.61
CA VAL A 246 8.11 -11.16 -18.61
C VAL A 246 7.67 -10.01 -17.69
N GLN A 247 7.11 -8.94 -18.26
CA GLN A 247 6.63 -7.80 -17.47
C GLN A 247 5.41 -8.16 -16.59
N VAL A 248 4.46 -8.93 -17.11
CA VAL A 248 3.31 -9.40 -16.34
C VAL A 248 3.74 -10.35 -15.22
N VAL A 249 4.69 -11.26 -15.49
CA VAL A 249 5.28 -12.12 -14.46
C VAL A 249 5.99 -11.28 -13.40
N GLN A 250 6.73 -10.26 -13.80
CA GLN A 250 7.38 -9.33 -12.86
C GLN A 250 6.34 -8.61 -11.98
N VAL A 251 5.30 -8.02 -12.56
CA VAL A 251 4.21 -7.34 -11.82
C VAL A 251 3.53 -8.33 -10.87
N THR A 252 3.09 -9.48 -11.40
CA THR A 252 2.36 -10.47 -10.59
C THR A 252 3.22 -11.01 -9.46
N TRP A 253 4.51 -11.27 -9.69
CA TRP A 253 5.44 -11.69 -8.63
C TRP A 253 5.61 -10.61 -7.56
N LEU A 254 5.79 -9.36 -7.97
CA LEU A 254 6.06 -8.24 -7.08
C LEU A 254 4.85 -7.85 -6.22
N PHE A 255 3.65 -8.02 -6.75
CA PHE A 255 2.38 -7.79 -6.05
C PHE A 255 1.74 -9.09 -5.53
N SER A 256 2.40 -10.24 -5.69
CA SER A 256 1.81 -11.52 -5.31
C SER A 256 1.62 -11.59 -3.80
N PRO A 257 0.42 -11.99 -3.35
CA PRO A 257 0.19 -12.39 -1.98
C PRO A 257 1.19 -13.40 -1.44
N ASN A 258 1.69 -14.30 -2.28
CA ASN A 258 2.41 -15.49 -1.82
C ASN A 258 3.85 -15.20 -1.37
N ALA A 259 4.37 -14.00 -1.64
CA ALA A 259 5.61 -13.55 -1.01
C ALA A 259 5.45 -13.29 0.50
N ARG A 260 4.22 -13.29 1.04
CA ARG A 260 3.88 -13.02 2.45
C ARG A 260 4.26 -14.12 3.44
N GLY A 261 4.92 -15.20 3.00
CA GLY A 261 5.29 -16.31 3.89
C GLY A 261 4.08 -16.87 4.62
N THR A 262 3.21 -17.61 3.93
CA THR A 262 2.08 -18.43 4.44
C THR A 262 1.81 -18.36 5.95
N GLN A 263 1.40 -17.20 6.47
CA GLN A 263 0.68 -17.13 7.73
C GLN A 263 -0.78 -17.32 7.31
N LYS A 264 -1.36 -18.48 7.63
CA LYS A 264 -2.74 -18.83 7.29
C LYS A 264 -3.66 -17.75 7.88
N GLN A 265 -4.02 -16.79 7.04
CA GLN A 265 -4.92 -15.71 7.43
C GLN A 265 -6.32 -16.31 7.60
N PRO A 266 -6.94 -16.25 8.79
CA PRO A 266 -8.33 -16.64 8.94
C PRO A 266 -9.19 -15.76 8.04
N SER A 267 -10.13 -16.36 7.31
CA SER A 267 -10.95 -15.70 6.29
C SER A 267 -11.68 -14.49 6.85
N GLY A 268 -11.19 -13.28 6.55
CA GLY A 268 -11.71 -11.99 7.06
C GLY A 268 -13.13 -11.62 6.62
N ARG A 269 -13.84 -12.52 5.90
CA ARG A 269 -15.27 -12.33 5.58
C ARG A 269 -16.17 -12.40 6.82
N SER A 270 -15.68 -12.98 7.92
CA SER A 270 -16.40 -13.06 9.20
C SER A 270 -16.34 -11.75 9.99
N VAL A 271 -15.19 -11.07 10.00
CA VAL A 271 -14.92 -9.93 10.91
C VAL A 271 -15.65 -8.66 10.48
N LEU A 272 -15.74 -8.38 9.16
CA LEU A 272 -16.38 -7.16 8.67
C LEU A 272 -17.91 -7.20 8.80
N ARG A 273 -18.51 -8.40 8.87
CA ARG A 273 -19.92 -8.54 9.22
C ARG A 273 -20.17 -8.15 10.67
N GLN A 274 -19.23 -8.44 11.57
CA GLN A 274 -19.41 -8.27 13.00
C GLN A 274 -19.46 -6.80 13.42
N VAL A 275 -18.52 -5.97 12.92
CA VAL A 275 -18.54 -4.52 13.20
C VAL A 275 -19.80 -3.83 12.65
N GLN A 276 -20.33 -4.33 11.54
CA GLN A 276 -21.55 -3.76 10.94
C GLN A 276 -22.84 -4.17 11.69
N TYR A 277 -22.82 -5.25 12.47
CA TYR A 277 -23.95 -5.61 13.34
C TYR A 277 -23.95 -4.81 14.65
N ASP A 278 -22.79 -4.52 15.24
CA ASP A 278 -22.72 -3.77 16.50
C ASP A 278 -23.23 -2.33 16.35
N VAL A 279 -22.90 -1.65 15.25
CA VAL A 279 -23.39 -0.27 14.98
C VAL A 279 -24.89 -0.23 14.69
N VAL A 280 -25.48 -1.31 14.17
CA VAL A 280 -26.91 -1.36 13.85
C VAL A 280 -27.75 -1.72 15.08
N GLN A 281 -27.19 -2.40 16.07
CA GLN A 281 -27.94 -2.86 17.25
C GLN A 281 -28.05 -1.80 18.36
N GLU A 282 -27.10 -0.85 18.46
CA GLU A 282 -27.22 0.30 19.38
C GLU A 282 -28.21 1.38 18.90
N GLY A 283 -28.56 1.41 17.61
CA GLY A 283 -29.53 2.39 17.08
C GLY A 283 -31.01 2.04 17.32
N GLY A 284 -31.32 0.91 17.96
CA GLY A 284 -32.67 0.34 18.00
C GLY A 284 -33.48 0.55 19.29
N SER A 285 -32.91 1.08 20.38
CA SER A 285 -33.62 1.07 21.67
C SER A 285 -33.33 2.25 22.59
N SER A 286 -33.85 3.44 22.25
CA SER A 286 -34.35 4.46 23.18
C SER A 286 -34.95 5.60 22.32
N GLY A 287 -36.23 5.95 22.46
CA GLY A 287 -36.78 6.45 23.71
C GLY A 287 -36.46 7.94 23.78
N LEU A 288 -37.43 8.76 23.39
CA LEU A 288 -37.41 10.22 23.47
C LEU A 288 -36.93 10.70 24.83
N GLU A 289 -35.84 11.47 24.87
CA GLU A 289 -35.68 12.56 25.84
C GLU A 289 -34.81 13.67 25.24
N SER A 290 -35.47 14.78 24.92
CA SER A 290 -34.83 16.02 24.51
C SER A 290 -34.21 16.70 25.73
N SER A 291 -32.89 16.92 25.70
CA SER A 291 -32.30 17.97 26.52
C SER A 291 -31.13 18.63 25.80
N SER A 292 -31.20 19.94 25.83
CA SER A 292 -30.36 20.93 25.20
C SER A 292 -29.08 21.17 26.01
N SER A 293 -27.90 21.07 25.41
CA SER A 293 -26.77 21.94 25.76
C SER A 293 -25.65 21.93 24.71
N SER A 294 -25.48 23.09 24.08
CA SER A 294 -24.21 23.78 23.75
C SER A 294 -22.87 23.09 24.04
N GLY A 295 -21.99 23.13 23.04
CA GLY A 295 -20.53 23.18 23.22
C GLY A 295 -19.73 22.10 22.49
N LEU A 296 -19.59 22.22 21.17
CA LEU A 296 -18.61 21.43 20.39
C LEU A 296 -17.32 22.24 20.27
N GLU A 297 -16.44 22.07 21.25
CA GLU A 297 -15.02 22.40 21.12
C GLU A 297 -14.32 21.28 20.34
N SER A 298 -13.51 21.72 19.38
CA SER A 298 -12.76 20.90 18.44
C SER A 298 -11.56 20.26 19.15
N CYS A 299 -11.61 18.96 19.45
CA CYS A 299 -10.41 18.20 19.83
C CYS A 299 -9.46 18.14 18.63
N GLY A 300 -8.40 18.96 18.70
CA GLY A 300 -7.27 18.90 17.78
C GLY A 300 -6.52 17.58 17.91
N LEU A 301 -6.14 17.03 16.76
CA LEU A 301 -5.12 15.98 16.66
C LEU A 301 -3.86 16.44 17.41
N LEU A 302 -3.52 15.71 18.47
CA LEU A 302 -2.27 15.84 19.20
C LEU A 302 -1.11 15.30 18.35
N ASP A 303 -0.25 16.20 17.89
CA ASP A 303 1.13 15.91 17.54
C ASP A 303 1.88 15.55 18.84
N CYS A 304 2.27 14.28 18.98
CA CYS A 304 3.32 13.89 19.91
C CYS A 304 4.66 13.94 19.15
N SER A 305 5.51 14.91 19.48
CA SER A 305 6.94 14.95 19.14
C SER A 305 7.73 15.45 20.33
#